data_AF-A0ABD5E0B9-F1
#
_entry.id   AF-A0ABD5E0B9-F1
#
_cell.length_a   1.000
_cell.length_b   1.000
_cell.length_c   1.000
_cell.angle_alpha   90.00
_cell.angle_beta   90.00
_cell.angle_gamma   90.00
#
_symmetry.space_group_name_H-M   'P 1'
#
loop_
_entity.id
_entity.type
_entity.pdbx_description
1 polymer ?
#
loop_
_entity_poly.entity_id
_entity_poly.type
_entity_poly.pdbx_seq_one_letter_code
_entity_poly.pdbx_strand_id
1 'polypeptide(L)'
;MSATANRRSFTRRLALLGTTGAAVVALPLTALGGAHAASPAKDATYTVKTGDTLIKIAKKEKVSGGWKKLYEQNKGTIGANPGIIKPGSKLVVKKAATPAPAAKKATTGSGWTAPVDGVKGSGYGRNGSLWSHGHTGADFPVNTGTPVKSVAAGTVVTAGWGGAYGNQIVIKHADGHYSQYAHLSAFKVSAGQSVGEGQQIAVSGATGNVTGPHLHFEVRTGPDYGSDVNPITFLAQHGVNA
;
A
#
# COMPACT_ATOMS: atom_id res chain seq x y z
N MET A 1 36.38 -61.95 8.30
CA MET A 1 37.03 -62.67 9.41
C MET A 1 38.01 -61.72 10.08
N SER A 2 37.81 -61.49 11.38
CA SER A 2 38.76 -60.98 12.39
C SER A 2 39.39 -59.58 12.19
N ALA A 3 39.71 -58.81 13.22
CA ALA A 3 39.34 -58.71 14.62
C ALA A 3 40.15 -57.52 15.20
N THR A 4 39.74 -57.05 16.38
CA THR A 4 40.63 -56.52 17.44
C THR A 4 40.95 -55.02 17.43
N ALA A 5 40.30 -54.35 18.38
CA ALA A 5 40.68 -53.07 18.98
C ALA A 5 42.01 -53.15 19.76
N ASN A 6 42.70 -52.01 19.93
CA ASN A 6 43.40 -51.78 21.20
C ASN A 6 43.54 -50.30 21.55
N ARG A 7 43.31 -50.02 22.82
CA ARG A 7 43.45 -48.75 23.53
C ARG A 7 44.92 -48.45 23.80
N ARG A 8 45.27 -47.19 24.10
CA ARG A 8 45.83 -46.77 25.41
C ARG A 8 46.17 -45.28 25.44
N SER A 9 45.68 -44.67 26.50
CA SER A 9 45.98 -43.33 27.03
C SER A 9 47.37 -43.27 27.66
N PHE A 10 47.85 -42.06 27.97
CA PHE A 10 48.63 -41.61 29.15
C PHE A 10 49.67 -40.52 28.74
N THR A 11 49.42 -39.22 28.97
CA THR A 11 49.74 -38.38 30.17
C THR A 11 51.16 -37.78 30.19
N ARG A 12 51.26 -36.44 30.17
CA ARG A 12 52.30 -35.58 30.82
C ARG A 12 51.93 -34.10 30.60
N ARG A 13 51.42 -33.37 31.59
CA ARG A 13 52.08 -32.60 32.68
C ARG A 13 53.00 -31.44 32.24
N LEU A 14 52.51 -30.20 32.51
CA LEU A 14 53.07 -29.17 33.43
C LEU A 14 53.69 -27.86 32.84
N ALA A 15 53.21 -26.74 33.42
CA ALA A 15 53.76 -25.37 33.62
C ALA A 15 54.06 -24.48 32.38
N LEU A 16 53.50 -23.26 32.22
CA LEU A 16 53.43 -21.99 33.00
C LEU A 16 54.60 -21.01 32.69
N LEU A 17 54.26 -19.88 32.05
CA LEU A 17 54.84 -18.50 32.05
C LEU A 17 54.35 -17.86 30.72
N GLY A 18 53.58 -16.78 30.65
CA GLY A 18 53.75 -15.48 31.27
C GLY A 18 54.13 -14.46 30.16
N THR A 19 53.43 -13.33 30.11
CA THR A 19 53.70 -12.04 29.42
C THR A 19 52.96 -11.70 28.12
N THR A 20 51.92 -10.86 28.30
CA THR A 20 51.59 -9.61 27.58
C THR A 20 51.61 -9.53 26.06
N GLY A 21 50.47 -9.17 25.45
CA GLY A 21 50.48 -8.49 24.16
C GLY A 21 49.18 -8.57 23.36
N ALA A 22 48.40 -7.48 23.38
CA ALA A 22 47.41 -7.06 22.38
C ALA A 22 46.28 -8.03 22.00
N ALA A 23 45.11 -7.79 22.59
CA ALA A 23 43.82 -8.26 22.08
C ALA A 23 43.53 -7.61 20.72
N VAL A 24 43.61 -8.39 19.64
CA VAL A 24 42.94 -8.11 18.38
C VAL A 24 41.81 -9.13 18.25
N VAL A 25 40.64 -8.77 18.79
CA VAL A 25 39.42 -9.56 18.61
C VAL A 25 38.88 -9.22 17.21
N ALA A 26 39.38 -9.95 16.21
CA ALA A 26 38.71 -10.10 14.93
C ALA A 26 37.55 -11.09 15.14
N LEU A 27 36.36 -10.57 15.42
CA LEU A 27 35.13 -11.36 15.33
C LEU A 27 34.79 -11.56 13.84
N PRO A 28 34.41 -12.79 13.43
CA PRO A 28 33.87 -13.00 12.10
C PRO A 28 32.52 -12.27 12.00
N LEU A 29 32.39 -11.44 10.96
CA LEU A 29 31.13 -10.83 10.54
C LEU A 29 30.22 -11.95 10.02
N THR A 30 29.51 -12.59 10.95
CA THR A 30 28.49 -13.59 10.62
C THR A 30 27.33 -12.87 9.96
N ALA A 31 27.14 -13.13 8.66
CA ALA A 31 26.00 -12.67 7.91
C ALA A 31 24.69 -13.14 8.55
N LEU A 32 23.84 -12.18 8.93
CA LEU A 32 22.39 -12.38 9.04
C LEU A 32 21.71 -11.41 8.07
N GLY A 33 22.04 -11.59 6.79
CA GLY A 33 21.18 -11.18 5.68
C GLY A 33 19.96 -12.09 5.65
N GLY A 34 19.03 -11.87 6.57
CA GLY A 34 17.69 -12.41 6.47
C GLY A 34 16.89 -11.59 5.49
N ALA A 35 16.98 -11.93 4.19
CA ALA A 35 16.00 -11.52 3.21
C ALA A 35 14.60 -11.92 3.74
N HIS A 36 13.86 -10.97 4.29
CA HIS A 36 12.43 -11.16 4.51
C HIS A 36 11.78 -11.08 3.14
N ALA A 37 11.84 -12.21 2.43
CA ALA A 37 10.97 -12.49 1.31
C ALA A 37 9.56 -12.03 1.67
N ALA A 38 8.90 -11.36 0.72
CA ALA A 38 7.48 -11.12 0.79
C ALA A 38 6.82 -12.39 1.35
N SER A 39 6.08 -12.26 2.45
CA SER A 39 5.26 -13.40 2.90
C SER A 39 4.41 -13.78 1.70
N PRO A 40 4.53 -15.02 1.17
CA PRO A 40 3.81 -15.41 -0.02
C PRO A 40 2.33 -15.18 0.26
N ALA A 41 1.61 -14.57 -0.69
CA ALA A 41 0.15 -14.52 -0.64
C ALA A 41 -0.32 -15.95 -0.39
N LYS A 42 -0.88 -16.22 0.79
CA LYS A 42 -1.33 -17.57 1.12
C LYS A 42 -2.42 -17.92 0.12
N ASP A 43 -2.16 -18.94 -0.69
CA ASP A 43 -3.15 -19.59 -1.52
C ASP A 43 -4.28 -20.06 -0.58
N ALA A 44 -5.38 -19.32 -0.57
CA ALA A 44 -6.56 -19.74 0.15
C ALA A 44 -7.36 -20.67 -0.77
N THR A 45 -7.93 -21.73 -0.19
CA THR A 45 -8.80 -22.65 -0.93
C THR A 45 -10.25 -22.23 -0.72
N TYR A 46 -10.98 -21.95 -1.79
CA TYR A 46 -12.40 -21.64 -1.75
C TYR A 46 -13.23 -22.82 -2.25
N THR A 47 -14.21 -23.27 -1.47
CA THR A 47 -15.17 -24.31 -1.89
C THR A 47 -16.36 -23.66 -2.57
N VAL A 48 -16.55 -23.95 -3.86
CA VAL A 48 -17.66 -23.42 -4.67
C VAL A 48 -19.00 -23.83 -4.06
N LYS A 49 -19.90 -22.87 -3.84
CA LYS A 49 -21.26 -23.12 -3.37
C LYS A 49 -22.24 -23.10 -4.54
N THR A 50 -23.40 -23.73 -4.35
CA THR A 50 -24.50 -23.66 -5.32
C THR A 50 -24.91 -22.20 -5.57
N GLY A 51 -24.91 -21.76 -6.82
CA GLY A 51 -25.23 -20.37 -7.22
C GLY A 51 -24.05 -19.40 -7.27
N ASP A 52 -22.84 -19.87 -6.95
CA ASP A 52 -21.62 -19.10 -7.16
C ASP A 52 -21.30 -18.98 -8.65
N THR A 53 -20.66 -17.87 -9.02
CA THR A 53 -19.99 -17.69 -10.31
C THR A 53 -18.57 -17.22 -10.06
N LEU A 54 -17.65 -17.45 -11.01
CA LEU A 54 -16.28 -16.96 -10.89
C LEU A 54 -16.20 -15.44 -10.63
N ILE A 55 -17.16 -14.68 -11.16
CA ILE A 55 -17.30 -13.24 -10.91
C ILE A 55 -17.63 -12.96 -9.44
N LYS A 56 -18.61 -13.67 -8.88
CA LYS A 56 -19.00 -13.50 -7.46
C LYS A 56 -17.87 -13.92 -6.52
N ILE A 57 -17.24 -15.06 -6.79
CA ILE A 57 -16.12 -15.57 -5.99
C ILE A 57 -14.94 -14.60 -6.07
N ALA A 58 -14.55 -14.16 -7.26
CA ALA A 58 -13.42 -13.24 -7.41
C ALA A 58 -13.65 -11.88 -6.71
N LYS A 59 -14.87 -11.36 -6.73
CA LYS A 59 -15.24 -10.15 -5.99
C LYS A 59 -15.20 -10.38 -4.47
N LYS A 60 -15.81 -11.47 -4.00
CA LYS A 60 -15.90 -11.81 -2.58
C LYS A 60 -14.54 -12.09 -1.96
N GLU A 61 -13.72 -12.88 -2.64
CA GLU A 61 -12.39 -13.29 -2.20
C GLU A 61 -11.29 -12.27 -2.56
N LYS A 62 -11.66 -11.15 -3.22
CA LYS A 62 -10.74 -10.10 -3.68
C LYS A 62 -9.57 -10.68 -4.48
N VAL A 63 -9.87 -11.52 -5.46
CA VAL A 63 -8.87 -12.19 -6.30
C VAL A 63 -8.17 -11.14 -7.16
N SER A 64 -6.83 -11.13 -7.13
CA SER A 64 -6.03 -10.26 -7.98
C SER A 64 -6.27 -10.60 -9.45
N GLY A 65 -6.60 -9.60 -10.27
CA GLY A 65 -6.95 -9.81 -11.69
C GLY A 65 -8.36 -10.37 -11.93
N GLY A 66 -9.19 -10.44 -10.88
CA GLY A 66 -10.60 -10.78 -10.98
C GLY A 66 -10.86 -12.22 -11.44
N TRP A 67 -12.05 -12.45 -12.01
CA TRP A 67 -12.53 -13.79 -12.35
C TRP A 67 -11.74 -14.48 -13.47
N LYS A 68 -11.11 -13.70 -14.36
CA LYS A 68 -10.27 -14.22 -15.45
C LYS A 68 -9.02 -14.89 -14.90
N LYS A 69 -8.35 -14.22 -13.97
CA LYS A 69 -7.16 -14.75 -13.30
C LYS A 69 -7.51 -15.93 -12.39
N LEU A 70 -8.67 -15.88 -11.74
CA LEU A 70 -9.22 -17.02 -11.00
C LEU A 70 -9.44 -18.24 -11.91
N TYR A 71 -9.99 -18.04 -13.11
CA TYR A 71 -10.19 -19.12 -14.09
C TYR A 71 -8.88 -19.70 -14.58
N GLU A 72 -7.92 -18.87 -15.00
CA GLU A 72 -6.62 -19.31 -15.51
C GLU A 72 -5.87 -20.18 -14.48
N GLN A 73 -5.91 -19.79 -13.20
CA GLN A 73 -5.29 -20.51 -12.11
C GLN A 73 -5.95 -21.86 -11.79
N ASN A 74 -7.23 -22.02 -12.15
CA ASN A 74 -8.03 -23.20 -11.84
C ASN A 74 -8.55 -23.90 -13.10
N LYS A 75 -7.93 -23.63 -14.26
CA LYS A 75 -8.37 -24.17 -15.55
C LYS A 75 -8.38 -25.70 -15.56
N GLY A 76 -7.43 -26.33 -14.86
CA GLY A 76 -7.39 -27.79 -14.68
C GLY A 76 -8.54 -28.36 -13.86
N THR A 77 -9.15 -27.56 -12.97
CA THR A 77 -10.29 -27.97 -12.12
C THR A 77 -11.64 -27.59 -12.72
N ILE A 78 -11.71 -26.47 -13.43
CA ILE A 78 -12.94 -25.91 -14.03
C ILE A 78 -13.20 -26.51 -15.42
N GLY A 79 -12.14 -26.88 -16.16
CA GLY A 79 -12.25 -27.35 -17.54
C GLY A 79 -12.36 -26.21 -18.55
N ALA A 80 -12.72 -26.52 -19.80
CA ALA A 80 -12.69 -25.58 -20.93
C ALA A 80 -13.73 -24.44 -20.84
N ASN A 81 -14.78 -24.59 -20.03
CA ASN A 81 -15.86 -23.61 -19.91
C ASN A 81 -15.84 -22.91 -18.54
N PRO A 82 -15.49 -21.61 -18.47
CA PRO A 82 -15.45 -20.84 -17.22
C PRO A 82 -16.83 -20.63 -16.57
N GLY A 83 -17.94 -20.86 -17.30
CA GLY A 83 -19.30 -20.71 -16.78
C GLY A 83 -19.81 -21.92 -15.97
N ILE A 84 -19.12 -23.06 -16.03
CA ILE A 84 -19.58 -24.32 -15.43
C ILE A 84 -18.66 -24.67 -14.25
N ILE A 85 -18.80 -23.91 -13.15
CA ILE A 85 -18.14 -24.29 -11.89
C ILE A 85 -19.05 -25.24 -11.10
N LYS A 86 -18.51 -26.40 -10.72
CA LYS A 86 -19.28 -27.41 -9.98
C LYS A 86 -19.30 -27.05 -8.48
N PRO A 87 -20.47 -27.05 -7.82
CA PRO A 87 -20.55 -26.96 -6.37
C PRO A 87 -19.70 -28.05 -5.71
N GLY A 88 -18.96 -27.69 -4.66
CA GLY A 88 -18.01 -28.58 -3.98
C GLY A 88 -16.59 -28.57 -4.55
N SER A 89 -16.35 -27.99 -5.74
CA SER A 89 -15.00 -27.84 -6.27
C SER A 89 -14.16 -26.90 -5.40
N LYS A 90 -12.92 -27.30 -5.13
CA LYS A 90 -11.92 -26.49 -4.43
C LYS A 90 -11.15 -25.66 -5.45
N LEU A 91 -11.29 -24.34 -5.37
CA LEU A 91 -10.54 -23.40 -6.19
C LEU A 91 -9.41 -22.78 -5.38
N VAL A 92 -8.24 -22.71 -5.98
CA VAL A 92 -7.12 -21.90 -5.48
C VAL A 92 -7.46 -20.45 -5.75
N VAL A 93 -7.78 -19.70 -4.69
CA VAL A 93 -7.98 -18.26 -4.76
C VAL A 93 -6.68 -17.58 -4.32
N LYS A 94 -5.92 -17.10 -5.32
CA LYS A 94 -4.85 -16.13 -5.05
C LYS A 94 -5.48 -14.79 -4.72
N LYS A 95 -5.77 -14.61 -3.43
CA LYS A 95 -6.12 -13.31 -2.88
C LYS A 95 -5.04 -12.32 -3.31
N ALA A 96 -5.45 -11.10 -3.66
CA ALA A 96 -4.45 -10.07 -3.91
C ALA A 96 -3.49 -10.02 -2.72
N ALA A 97 -2.21 -10.24 -3.01
CA ALA A 97 -1.17 -9.87 -2.08
C ALA A 97 -1.45 -8.41 -1.73
N THR A 98 -1.63 -8.11 -0.45
CA THR A 98 -1.38 -6.74 0.00
C THR A 98 -0.02 -6.39 -0.60
N PRO A 99 0.09 -5.39 -1.50
CA PRO A 99 1.41 -5.01 -2.00
C PRO A 99 2.27 -4.81 -0.77
N ALA A 100 3.40 -5.53 -0.68
CA ALA A 100 4.37 -5.28 0.37
C ALA A 100 4.64 -3.76 0.36
N PRO A 101 4.67 -3.09 1.52
CA PRO A 101 4.93 -1.66 1.57
C PRO A 101 6.16 -1.38 0.70
N ALA A 102 6.02 -0.55 -0.33
CA ALA A 102 7.20 -0.05 -1.02
C ALA A 102 8.10 0.55 0.06
N ALA A 103 9.33 0.04 0.13
CA ALA A 103 10.24 0.32 1.23
C ALA A 103 10.35 1.83 1.47
N LYS A 104 10.22 2.19 2.75
CA LYS A 104 10.32 3.55 3.24
C LYS A 104 11.61 4.19 2.74
N LYS A 105 11.50 5.19 1.86
CA LYS A 105 12.45 6.30 1.91
C LYS A 105 11.85 7.26 2.92
N ALA A 106 12.13 7.02 4.20
CA ALA A 106 11.88 8.02 5.24
C ALA A 106 12.80 9.20 4.91
N THR A 107 12.25 10.21 4.26
CA THR A 107 12.83 11.54 4.24
C THR A 107 12.86 12.03 5.68
N THR A 108 13.97 12.65 6.10
CA THR A 108 14.17 13.28 7.42
C THR A 108 13.31 14.54 7.60
N GLY A 109 12.07 14.51 7.09
CA GLY A 109 11.07 15.57 7.18
C GLY A 109 10.00 15.22 8.20
N SER A 110 9.03 16.12 8.37
CA SER A 110 7.92 16.03 9.32
C SER A 110 6.99 14.81 9.16
N GLY A 111 7.22 13.95 8.17
CA GLY A 111 6.33 12.85 7.80
C GLY A 111 5.23 13.28 6.81
N TRP A 112 5.28 14.53 6.34
CA TRP A 112 4.27 15.15 5.49
C TRP A 112 4.89 15.83 4.26
N THR A 113 4.16 15.83 3.15
CA THR A 113 4.54 16.47 1.90
C THR A 113 3.33 17.04 1.16
N ALA A 114 3.60 17.89 0.16
CA ALA A 114 2.55 18.45 -0.68
C ALA A 114 1.97 17.36 -1.60
N PRO A 115 0.66 17.42 -1.93
CA PRO A 115 0.02 16.40 -2.77
C PRO A 115 0.46 16.49 -4.24
N VAL A 116 0.95 17.65 -4.67
CA VAL A 116 1.56 17.94 -5.97
C VAL A 116 2.74 18.88 -5.79
N ASP A 117 3.73 18.82 -6.68
CA ASP A 117 4.94 19.64 -6.57
C ASP A 117 4.74 21.04 -7.17
N GLY A 118 5.31 22.06 -6.51
CA GLY A 118 5.52 23.39 -7.09
C GLY A 118 4.27 24.24 -7.35
N VAL A 119 3.09 23.77 -6.95
CA VAL A 119 1.81 24.46 -7.15
C VAL A 119 1.16 24.70 -5.80
N LYS A 120 0.72 25.94 -5.57
CA LYS A 120 -0.06 26.29 -4.38
C LYS A 120 -1.54 26.02 -4.61
N GLY A 121 -2.18 25.39 -3.64
CA GLY A 121 -3.61 25.17 -3.62
C GLY A 121 -4.39 26.48 -3.46
N SER A 122 -5.61 26.50 -3.96
CA SER A 122 -6.57 27.55 -3.67
C SER A 122 -6.98 27.52 -2.19
N GLY A 123 -7.51 28.66 -1.70
CA GLY A 123 -8.00 28.74 -0.32
C GLY A 123 -9.22 27.86 -0.08
N TYR A 124 -9.24 27.22 1.09
CA TYR A 124 -10.37 26.52 1.68
C TYR A 124 -11.47 27.47 2.16
N GLY A 125 -12.73 27.01 2.16
CA GLY A 125 -13.85 27.78 2.70
C GLY A 125 -14.27 28.97 1.84
N ARG A 126 -13.87 29.02 0.57
CA ARG A 126 -14.33 30.06 -0.35
C ARG A 126 -15.80 29.86 -0.70
N ASN A 127 -16.59 30.91 -0.51
CA ASN A 127 -18.00 30.93 -0.86
C ASN A 127 -18.15 31.36 -2.34
N GLY A 128 -18.97 30.67 -3.12
CA GLY A 128 -19.17 30.97 -4.54
C GLY A 128 -20.25 30.11 -5.20
N SER A 129 -20.82 30.60 -6.30
CA SER A 129 -21.98 30.01 -7.00
C SER A 129 -21.75 28.60 -7.58
N LEU A 130 -20.52 28.12 -7.60
CA LEU A 130 -20.16 26.77 -8.06
C LEU A 130 -20.27 25.70 -6.95
N TRP A 131 -20.47 26.11 -5.69
CA TRP A 131 -20.43 25.19 -4.54
C TRP A 131 -21.64 25.37 -3.64
N SER A 132 -22.37 24.28 -3.39
CA SER A 132 -23.60 24.30 -2.58
C SER A 132 -23.37 24.63 -1.10
N HIS A 133 -22.14 24.47 -0.58
CA HIS A 133 -21.76 24.70 0.82
C HIS A 133 -20.34 25.33 0.97
N GLY A 134 -19.87 26.03 -0.07
CA GLY A 134 -18.48 26.52 -0.13
C GLY A 134 -17.46 25.45 -0.52
N HIS A 135 -16.22 25.87 -0.77
CA HIS A 135 -15.14 25.01 -1.21
C HIS A 135 -14.58 24.17 -0.03
N THR A 136 -14.89 22.86 -0.01
CA THR A 136 -14.57 21.90 1.08
C THR A 136 -13.11 21.43 1.09
N GLY A 137 -12.28 21.96 0.20
CA GLY A 137 -10.90 21.54 0.02
C GLY A 137 -10.00 22.65 -0.50
N ALA A 138 -8.88 22.25 -1.09
CA ALA A 138 -7.98 23.10 -1.85
C ALA A 138 -7.85 22.55 -3.27
N ASP A 139 -7.92 23.44 -4.26
CA ASP A 139 -7.76 23.10 -5.67
C ASP A 139 -6.38 23.50 -6.13
N PHE A 140 -5.62 22.54 -6.64
CA PHE A 140 -4.30 22.75 -7.21
C PHE A 140 -4.44 22.77 -8.74
N PRO A 141 -4.25 23.93 -9.39
CA PRO A 141 -4.37 24.02 -10.84
C PRO A 141 -3.19 23.29 -11.50
N VAL A 142 -3.46 22.08 -12.00
CA VAL A 142 -2.48 21.21 -12.65
C VAL A 142 -3.09 20.55 -13.88
N ASN A 143 -2.28 20.35 -14.92
CA ASN A 143 -2.72 19.64 -16.12
C ASN A 143 -3.07 18.19 -15.80
N THR A 144 -4.00 17.60 -16.56
CA THR A 144 -4.27 16.15 -16.53
C THR A 144 -2.97 15.36 -16.71
N GLY A 145 -2.76 14.32 -15.91
CA GLY A 145 -1.57 13.49 -15.96
C GLY A 145 -0.47 13.90 -14.97
N THR A 146 -0.62 15.02 -14.25
CA THR A 146 0.34 15.46 -13.24
C THR A 146 0.40 14.43 -12.10
N PRO A 147 1.59 14.00 -11.66
CA PRO A 147 1.72 13.06 -10.54
C PRO A 147 1.07 13.59 -9.26
N VAL A 148 0.21 12.78 -8.63
CA VAL A 148 -0.40 13.06 -7.33
C VAL A 148 0.17 12.10 -6.30
N LYS A 149 0.61 12.64 -5.16
CA LYS A 149 1.30 11.91 -4.09
C LYS A 149 0.46 11.82 -2.83
N SER A 150 0.68 10.76 -2.04
CA SER A 150 0.15 10.70 -0.68
C SER A 150 0.86 11.71 0.20
N VAL A 151 0.11 12.59 0.85
CA VAL A 151 0.69 13.63 1.71
C VAL A 151 1.39 13.07 2.94
N ALA A 152 1.01 11.88 3.41
CA ALA A 152 1.67 11.17 4.51
C ALA A 152 1.51 9.65 4.35
N ALA A 153 2.19 8.88 5.19
CA ALA A 153 1.98 7.44 5.25
C ALA A 153 0.55 7.11 5.70
N GLY A 154 -0.05 6.06 5.13
CA GLY A 154 -1.44 5.72 5.44
C GLY A 154 -1.94 4.45 4.75
N THR A 155 -3.22 4.19 4.91
CA THR A 155 -3.93 3.07 4.27
C THR A 155 -5.03 3.60 3.37
N VAL A 156 -5.03 3.20 2.10
CA VAL A 156 -6.07 3.56 1.14
C VAL A 156 -7.39 2.94 1.57
N VAL A 157 -8.37 3.78 1.90
CA VAL A 157 -9.72 3.38 2.29
C VAL A 157 -10.58 3.15 1.05
N THR A 158 -10.46 4.03 0.06
CA THR A 158 -11.20 3.94 -1.21
C THR A 158 -10.31 4.39 -2.36
N ALA A 159 -10.46 3.73 -3.51
CA ALA A 159 -9.92 4.15 -4.80
C ALA A 159 -10.96 3.80 -5.87
N GLY A 160 -11.68 4.80 -6.39
CA GLY A 160 -12.82 4.56 -7.28
C GLY A 160 -13.67 5.80 -7.53
N TRP A 161 -14.85 5.62 -8.11
CA TRP A 161 -15.77 6.72 -8.43
C TRP A 161 -16.50 7.25 -7.19
N GLY A 162 -16.52 8.58 -7.03
CA GLY A 162 -17.04 9.31 -5.87
C GLY A 162 -18.16 10.30 -6.19
N GLY A 163 -18.89 10.11 -7.29
CA GLY A 163 -19.96 11.04 -7.69
C GLY A 163 -19.37 12.34 -8.26
N ALA A 164 -19.69 13.48 -7.66
CA ALA A 164 -19.21 14.79 -8.09
C ALA A 164 -17.67 14.90 -8.05
N TYR A 165 -17.01 14.19 -7.13
CA TYR A 165 -15.55 14.10 -7.05
C TYR A 165 -14.91 13.33 -8.21
N GLY A 166 -15.71 12.65 -9.06
CA GLY A 166 -15.19 11.79 -10.12
C GLY A 166 -14.37 10.63 -9.56
N ASN A 167 -13.26 10.30 -10.21
CA ASN A 167 -12.30 9.35 -9.66
C ASN A 167 -11.60 9.95 -8.45
N GLN A 168 -11.67 9.25 -7.33
CA GLN A 168 -11.07 9.67 -6.07
C GLN A 168 -10.27 8.58 -5.37
N ILE A 169 -9.36 9.02 -4.52
CA ILE A 169 -8.67 8.21 -3.51
C ILE A 169 -8.93 8.84 -2.15
N VAL A 170 -9.23 8.00 -1.14
CA VAL A 170 -9.27 8.39 0.28
C VAL A 170 -8.26 7.56 1.05
N ILE A 171 -7.42 8.20 1.87
CA ILE A 171 -6.35 7.56 2.64
C ILE A 171 -6.53 7.91 4.12
N LYS A 172 -6.52 6.89 4.98
CA LYS A 172 -6.50 7.06 6.44
C LYS A 172 -5.06 7.10 6.94
N HIS A 173 -4.73 8.11 7.73
CA HIS A 173 -3.42 8.32 8.31
C HIS A 173 -3.35 7.84 9.78
N ALA A 174 -2.12 7.75 10.30
CA ALA A 174 -1.87 7.23 11.64
C ALA A 174 -2.34 8.16 12.77
N ASP A 175 -2.43 9.46 12.49
CA ASP A 175 -2.94 10.50 13.37
C ASP A 175 -4.48 10.53 13.46
N GLY A 176 -5.16 9.67 12.70
CA GLY A 176 -6.62 9.58 12.65
C GLY A 176 -7.27 10.43 11.55
N HIS A 177 -6.51 11.28 10.87
CA HIS A 177 -7.01 12.08 9.76
C HIS A 177 -7.15 11.27 8.47
N TYR A 178 -7.95 11.82 7.55
CA TYR A 178 -8.15 11.27 6.22
C TYR A 178 -7.76 12.32 5.19
N SER A 179 -7.04 11.91 4.14
CA SER A 179 -6.84 12.75 2.95
C SER A 179 -7.67 12.23 1.78
N GLN A 180 -8.30 13.15 1.05
CA GLN A 180 -9.02 12.85 -0.19
C GLN A 180 -8.31 13.52 -1.37
N TYR A 181 -8.22 12.79 -2.48
CA TYR A 181 -7.68 13.25 -3.76
C TYR A 181 -8.73 12.98 -4.82
N ALA A 182 -9.23 14.01 -5.49
CA ALA A 182 -10.35 13.90 -6.41
C ALA A 182 -10.00 14.38 -7.84
N HIS A 183 -10.96 14.17 -8.75
CA HIS A 183 -10.87 14.51 -10.18
C HIS A 183 -9.77 13.79 -10.95
N LEU A 184 -9.33 12.63 -10.47
CA LEU A 184 -8.17 11.90 -10.99
C LEU A 184 -8.43 11.28 -12.38
N SER A 185 -7.40 11.16 -13.22
CA SER A 185 -7.54 10.46 -14.51
C SER A 185 -7.21 8.97 -14.43
N ALA A 186 -6.29 8.57 -13.54
CA ALA A 186 -5.94 7.18 -13.33
C ALA A 186 -5.36 6.92 -11.92
N PHE A 187 -5.61 5.73 -11.39
CA PHE A 187 -5.10 5.27 -10.10
C PHE A 187 -3.76 4.51 -10.27
N LYS A 188 -2.87 4.64 -9.29
CA LYS A 188 -1.65 3.81 -9.13
C LYS A 188 -1.72 2.87 -7.93
N VAL A 189 -2.79 2.98 -7.13
CA VAL A 189 -3.02 2.22 -5.90
C VAL A 189 -4.43 1.64 -5.87
N SER A 190 -4.70 0.74 -4.92
CA SER A 190 -6.01 0.10 -4.72
C SER A 190 -6.46 0.19 -3.26
N ALA A 191 -7.77 0.07 -3.02
CA ALA A 191 -8.32 0.04 -1.66
C ALA A 191 -7.70 -1.09 -0.82
N GLY A 192 -7.36 -0.78 0.43
CA GLY A 192 -6.64 -1.64 1.37
C GLY A 192 -5.11 -1.60 1.24
N GLN A 193 -4.56 -0.90 0.26
CA GLN A 193 -3.11 -0.75 0.09
C GLN A 193 -2.53 0.25 1.09
N SER A 194 -1.40 -0.09 1.71
CA SER A 194 -0.59 0.88 2.47
C SER A 194 0.27 1.72 1.53
N VAL A 195 0.39 3.01 1.82
CA VAL A 195 1.22 3.94 1.06
C VAL A 195 2.14 4.72 1.98
N GLY A 196 3.29 5.15 1.47
CA GLY A 196 4.22 6.05 2.16
C GLY A 196 3.96 7.52 1.86
N GLU A 197 4.55 8.40 2.68
CA GLU A 197 4.69 9.83 2.36
C GLU A 197 5.36 10.00 1.00
N GLY A 198 4.82 10.90 0.17
CA GLY A 198 5.37 11.24 -1.14
C GLY A 198 5.23 10.14 -2.19
N GLN A 199 4.68 8.98 -1.84
CA GLN A 199 4.41 7.92 -2.79
C GLN A 199 3.39 8.40 -3.81
N GLN A 200 3.70 8.27 -5.10
CA GLN A 200 2.72 8.55 -6.15
C GLN A 200 1.55 7.55 -6.06
N ILE A 201 0.34 8.09 -5.94
CA ILE A 201 -0.89 7.31 -5.78
C ILE A 201 -1.80 7.39 -7.00
N ALA A 202 -1.67 8.43 -7.81
CA ALA A 202 -2.50 8.68 -8.97
C ALA A 202 -1.85 9.69 -9.94
N VAL A 203 -2.62 10.08 -10.94
CA VAL A 203 -2.39 11.26 -11.76
C VAL A 203 -3.65 12.12 -11.78
N SER A 204 -3.48 13.45 -11.78
CA SER A 204 -4.57 14.43 -11.85
C SER A 204 -5.38 14.29 -13.13
N GLY A 205 -6.57 14.88 -13.17
CA GLY A 205 -7.46 14.82 -14.32
C GLY A 205 -8.53 15.89 -14.28
N ALA A 206 -9.65 15.58 -14.93
CA ALA A 206 -10.84 16.43 -14.98
C ALA A 206 -12.12 15.58 -14.92
N THR A 207 -12.14 14.53 -14.09
CA THR A 207 -13.33 13.66 -13.97
C THR A 207 -14.30 14.17 -12.90
N GLY A 208 -15.59 13.94 -13.07
CA GLY A 208 -16.61 14.40 -12.12
C GLY A 208 -17.15 15.78 -12.51
N ASN A 209 -17.58 16.56 -11.52
CA ASN A 209 -18.15 17.87 -11.74
C ASN A 209 -17.06 18.95 -11.68
N VAL A 210 -16.38 19.19 -12.80
CA VAL A 210 -15.29 20.17 -12.91
C VAL A 210 -15.35 20.93 -14.22
N THR A 211 -14.83 22.15 -14.23
CA THR A 211 -14.75 23.01 -15.43
C THR A 211 -13.41 22.92 -16.15
N GLY A 212 -12.40 22.32 -15.52
CA GLY A 212 -11.08 22.13 -16.10
C GLY A 212 -10.16 21.27 -15.23
N PRO A 213 -8.98 20.86 -15.74
CA PRO A 213 -8.06 20.02 -15.01
C PRO A 213 -7.51 20.67 -13.74
N HIS A 214 -7.61 19.95 -12.63
CA HIS A 214 -7.01 20.30 -11.35
C HIS A 214 -6.95 19.07 -10.45
N LEU A 215 -6.24 19.18 -9.32
CA LEU A 215 -6.41 18.27 -8.19
C LEU A 215 -7.26 18.97 -7.14
N HIS A 216 -8.40 18.38 -6.78
CA HIS A 216 -9.11 18.76 -5.56
C HIS A 216 -8.62 17.89 -4.40
N PHE A 217 -8.19 18.53 -3.32
CA PHE A 217 -7.59 17.90 -2.16
C PHE A 217 -8.30 18.32 -0.87
N GLU A 218 -8.68 17.35 -0.06
CA GLU A 218 -9.28 17.60 1.25
C GLU A 218 -8.49 16.89 2.35
N VAL A 219 -8.51 17.46 3.55
CA VAL A 219 -8.16 16.78 4.80
C VAL A 219 -9.42 16.72 5.65
N ARG A 220 -9.68 15.57 6.27
CA ARG A 220 -10.89 15.31 7.06
C ARG A 220 -10.56 14.71 8.42
N THR A 221 -11.41 14.98 9.40
CA THR A 221 -11.36 14.39 10.75
C THR A 221 -12.09 13.04 10.83
N GLY A 222 -12.92 12.72 9.84
CA GLY A 222 -13.57 11.42 9.68
C GLY A 222 -13.65 11.00 8.21
N PRO A 223 -14.18 9.80 7.91
CA PRO A 223 -14.37 9.34 6.54
C PRO A 223 -15.52 10.06 5.82
N ASP A 224 -16.45 10.64 6.57
CA ASP A 224 -17.70 11.22 6.08
C ASP A 224 -17.52 12.64 5.53
N TYR A 225 -18.35 12.98 4.55
CA TYR A 225 -18.46 14.34 3.99
C TYR A 225 -18.89 15.34 5.08
N GLY A 226 -18.33 16.55 5.06
CA GLY A 226 -18.61 17.59 6.05
C GLY A 226 -17.75 17.51 7.32
N SER A 227 -16.78 16.60 7.36
CA SER A 227 -15.74 16.54 8.41
C SER A 227 -14.41 17.16 7.97
N ASP A 228 -14.44 17.90 6.86
CA ASP A 228 -13.29 18.59 6.28
C ASP A 228 -12.75 19.69 7.18
N VAL A 229 -11.43 19.86 7.11
CA VAL A 229 -10.68 20.92 7.77
C VAL A 229 -9.83 21.61 6.71
N ASN A 230 -9.39 22.85 6.97
CA ASN A 230 -8.55 23.58 6.03
C ASN A 230 -7.25 22.80 5.72
N PRO A 231 -7.10 22.24 4.50
CA PRO A 231 -5.97 21.39 4.17
C PRO A 231 -4.66 22.19 4.06
N ILE A 232 -4.72 23.47 3.70
CA ILE A 232 -3.52 24.32 3.58
C ILE A 232 -2.95 24.62 4.97
N THR A 233 -3.80 25.04 5.91
CA THR A 233 -3.38 25.26 7.29
C THR A 233 -2.90 23.98 7.95
N PHE A 234 -3.59 22.86 7.70
CA PHE A 234 -3.21 21.55 8.21
C PHE A 234 -1.81 21.13 7.71
N LEU A 235 -1.53 21.28 6.41
CA LEU A 235 -0.22 20.98 5.84
C LEU A 235 0.87 21.93 6.38
N ALA A 236 0.56 23.22 6.53
CA ALA A 236 1.50 24.20 7.09
C ALA A 236 1.86 23.90 8.56
N GLN A 237 0.91 23.44 9.38
CA GLN A 237 1.17 22.98 10.74
C GLN A 237 2.12 21.77 10.78
N HIS A 238 2.13 20.96 9.72
CA HIS A 238 3.07 19.87 9.51
C HIS A 238 4.33 20.30 8.74
N GLY A 239 4.60 21.60 8.61
CA GLY A 239 5.80 22.14 7.97
C GLY A 239 5.82 22.04 6.44
N VAL A 240 4.67 21.80 5.81
CA VAL A 240 4.53 21.69 4.35
C VAL A 240 3.97 22.99 3.78
N ASN A 241 4.69 23.56 2.82
CA ASN A 241 4.21 24.68 2.02
C ASN A 241 3.49 24.13 0.77
N ALA A 242 2.16 24.18 0.79
CA ALA A 242 1.27 23.71 -0.27
C ALA A 242 0.21 24.76 -0.60
#